data_AF-A0A917QP16-F1
#
_entry.id   AF-A0A917QP16-F1
#
_cell.length_a   1.000
_cell.length_b   1.000
_cell.length_c   1.000
_cell.angle_alpha   90.00
_cell.angle_beta   90.00
_cell.angle_gamma   90.00
#
_symmetry.space_group_name_H-M   'P 1'
#
loop_
_entity.id
_entity.type
_entity.pdbx_description
1 polymer ?
#
loop_
_entity_poly.entity_id
_entity_poly.type
_entity_poly.pdbx_seq_one_letter_code
_entity_poly.pdbx_strand_id
1 'polypeptide(L)'
;MLETRPIDLQDLAEDLHLAMAVDELTKDQALAFILHLCGPEMTDQEAGRVLRRGDPAQMTCAWEKHPVTGDRVPQFGPPRRLWDRQHGADHGRPVLPELAEKWGDDITRFAAP
;
A
#
# COMPACT_ATOMS: atom_id res chain seq x y z
N MET A 1 17.37 11.88 -17.69
CA MET A 1 17.43 10.41 -17.86
C MET A 1 16.89 9.83 -16.57
N LEU A 2 15.66 9.33 -16.56
CA LEU A 2 15.12 8.64 -15.39
C LEU A 2 15.77 7.26 -15.39
N GLU A 3 16.69 7.02 -14.44
CA GLU A 3 17.16 5.68 -14.14
C GLU A 3 15.94 4.84 -13.75
N THR A 4 15.54 3.92 -14.62
CA THR A 4 14.46 2.96 -14.33
C THR A 4 14.95 2.03 -13.22
N ARG A 5 14.73 2.44 -11.97
CA ARG A 5 14.85 1.51 -10.84
C ARG A 5 13.91 0.35 -11.12
N PRO A 6 14.35 -0.91 -10.94
CA PRO A 6 13.45 -2.04 -11.00
C PRO A 6 12.33 -1.81 -9.98
N ILE A 7 11.07 -1.84 -10.44
CA ILE A 7 9.90 -1.67 -9.58
C ILE A 7 9.86 -2.87 -8.62
N ASP A 8 9.93 -2.59 -7.31
CA ASP A 8 9.68 -3.60 -6.30
C ASP A 8 8.16 -3.77 -6.15
N LEU A 9 7.62 -4.83 -6.75
CA LEU A 9 6.19 -5.14 -6.74
C LEU A 9 5.64 -5.40 -5.34
N GLN A 10 6.50 -5.83 -4.42
CA GLN A 10 6.11 -6.07 -3.03
C GLN A 10 5.87 -4.73 -2.32
N ASP A 11 6.82 -3.81 -2.44
CA ASP A 11 6.75 -2.46 -1.86
C ASP A 11 5.61 -1.63 -2.49
N LEU A 12 5.40 -1.74 -3.81
CA LEU A 12 4.26 -1.13 -4.49
C LEU A 12 2.93 -1.63 -3.91
N ALA A 13 2.77 -2.95 -3.78
CA ALA A 13 1.54 -3.52 -3.28
C ALA A 13 1.27 -3.16 -1.81
N GLU A 14 2.31 -3.12 -0.97
CA GLU A 14 2.21 -2.65 0.41
C GLU A 14 1.71 -1.20 0.48
N ASP A 15 2.30 -0.29 -0.31
CA ASP A 15 1.89 1.11 -0.35
C ASP A 15 0.45 1.28 -0.86
N LEU A 16 0.02 0.50 -1.86
CA LEU A 16 -1.36 0.50 -2.35
C LEU A 16 -2.36 0.04 -1.27
N HIS A 17 -1.98 -0.92 -0.43
CA HIS A 17 -2.80 -1.28 0.73
C HIS A 17 -2.91 -0.16 1.75
N LEU A 18 -1.86 0.64 1.95
CA LEU A 18 -1.96 1.81 2.83
C LEU A 18 -2.98 2.82 2.31
N ALA A 19 -2.96 3.11 1.00
CA ALA A 19 -3.92 4.03 0.39
C ALA A 19 -5.36 3.49 0.44
N MET A 20 -5.56 2.18 0.20
CA MET A 20 -6.88 1.55 0.37
C MET A 20 -7.36 1.58 1.82
N ALA A 21 -6.45 1.46 2.78
CA ALA A 21 -6.78 1.44 4.20
C ALA A 21 -7.25 2.80 4.75
N VAL A 22 -6.98 3.89 4.01
CA VAL A 22 -7.44 5.25 4.32
C VAL A 22 -8.48 5.76 3.31
N ASP A 23 -9.09 4.86 2.54
CA ASP A 23 -10.13 5.15 1.55
C ASP A 23 -9.70 6.13 0.43
N GLU A 24 -8.40 6.27 0.18
CA GLU A 24 -7.88 7.09 -0.93
C GLU A 24 -7.81 6.34 -2.26
N LEU A 25 -7.84 5.00 -2.20
CA LEU A 25 -7.97 4.14 -3.37
C LEU A 25 -8.97 3.02 -3.12
N THR A 26 -9.70 2.64 -4.16
CA THR A 26 -10.41 1.37 -4.22
C THR A 26 -9.47 0.27 -4.72
N LYS A 27 -9.87 -0.99 -4.48
CA LYS A 27 -9.15 -2.15 -5.01
C LYS A 27 -9.01 -2.11 -6.53
N ASP A 28 -10.05 -1.68 -7.24
CA ASP A 28 -10.04 -1.65 -8.71
C ASP A 28 -9.06 -0.59 -9.23
N GLN A 29 -9.00 0.59 -8.57
CA GLN A 29 -8.01 1.62 -8.89
C GLN A 29 -6.57 1.16 -8.59
N ALA A 30 -6.35 0.44 -7.49
CA ALA A 30 -5.05 -0.14 -7.16
C ALA A 30 -4.59 -1.18 -8.21
N LEU A 31 -5.51 -2.05 -8.65
CA LEU A 31 -5.22 -3.03 -9.71
C LEU A 31 -4.91 -2.35 -11.05
N ALA A 32 -5.69 -1.34 -11.43
CA ALA A 32 -5.46 -0.56 -12.64
C ALA A 32 -4.09 0.13 -12.62
N PHE A 33 -3.66 0.63 -11.47
CA PHE A 33 -2.33 1.25 -11.33
C PHE A 33 -1.19 0.22 -11.46
N ILE A 34 -1.34 -0.99 -10.90
CA ILE A 34 -0.34 -2.07 -11.07
C ILE A 34 -0.18 -2.43 -12.56
N LEU A 35 -1.29 -2.59 -13.28
CA LEU A 35 -1.29 -2.87 -14.71
C LEU A 35 -0.63 -1.74 -15.52
N HIS A 36 -0.93 -0.49 -15.17
CA HIS A 36 -0.31 0.69 -15.79
C HIS A 36 1.21 0.70 -15.61
N LEU A 37 1.71 0.46 -14.40
CA LEU A 37 3.14 0.51 -14.09
C LEU A 37 3.95 -0.62 -14.74
N CYS A 38 3.37 -1.81 -14.84
CA CYS A 38 4.10 -2.99 -15.32
C CYS A 38 3.87 -3.30 -16.79
N GLY A 39 2.95 -2.58 -17.43
CA GLY A 39 2.74 -2.62 -18.87
C GLY A 39 1.85 -3.78 -19.35
N PRO A 40 1.70 -3.90 -20.68
CA PRO A 40 0.67 -4.71 -21.32
C PRO A 40 0.87 -6.23 -21.19
N GLU A 41 2.04 -6.68 -20.69
CA GLU A 41 2.33 -8.10 -20.50
C GLU A 41 1.73 -8.65 -19.20
N MET A 42 1.43 -7.80 -18.21
CA MET A 42 0.81 -8.25 -16.96
C MET A 42 -0.70 -8.42 -17.14
N THR A 43 -1.20 -9.59 -16.74
CA THR A 43 -2.62 -9.91 -16.69
C THR A 43 -3.29 -9.44 -15.38
N ASP A 44 -4.61 -9.27 -15.39
CA ASP A 44 -5.39 -8.95 -14.18
C ASP A 44 -5.18 -9.97 -13.07
N GLN A 45 -4.99 -11.25 -13.43
CA GLN A 45 -4.75 -12.31 -12.46
C GLN A 45 -3.40 -12.14 -11.77
N GLU A 46 -2.36 -11.75 -12.51
CA GLU A 46 -1.03 -11.49 -11.97
C GLU A 46 -1.02 -10.23 -11.11
N ALA A 47 -1.66 -9.15 -11.56
CA ALA A 47 -1.84 -7.94 -10.76
C ALA A 47 -2.57 -8.25 -9.43
N GLY A 48 -3.60 -9.09 -9.48
CA GLY A 48 -4.30 -9.57 -8.28
C GLY A 48 -3.43 -10.43 -7.35
N ARG A 49 -2.45 -11.18 -7.89
CA ARG A 49 -1.47 -11.92 -7.08
C ARG A 49 -0.46 -10.98 -6.43
N VAL A 50 0.03 -9.98 -7.17
CA VAL A 50 0.92 -8.93 -6.66
C VAL A 50 0.26 -8.22 -5.49
N LEU A 51 -0.94 -7.68 -5.71
CA LEU A 51 -1.69 -6.95 -4.68
C LEU A 51 -1.94 -7.82 -3.44
N ARG A 52 -2.31 -9.09 -3.62
CA ARG A 52 -2.55 -10.01 -2.49
C ARG A 52 -1.28 -10.32 -1.70
N ARG A 53 -0.14 -10.52 -2.37
CA ARG A 53 1.13 -10.84 -1.73
C ARG A 53 1.69 -9.67 -0.93
N GLY A 54 1.39 -8.44 -1.38
CA GLY A 54 1.72 -7.21 -0.69
C GLY A 54 0.82 -6.84 0.49
N ASP A 55 -0.20 -7.64 0.80
CA ASP A 55 -1.16 -7.33 1.88
C ASP A 55 -0.47 -7.32 3.26
N PRO A 56 -0.29 -6.15 3.90
CA PRO A 56 0.36 -6.07 5.19
C PRO A 56 -0.43 -6.82 6.27
N ALA A 57 -1.74 -6.99 6.14
CA ALA A 57 -2.54 -7.73 7.12
C ALA A 57 -2.25 -9.24 7.11
N GLN A 58 -1.71 -9.77 6.01
CA GLN A 58 -1.35 -11.19 5.87
C GLN A 58 0.12 -11.49 6.21
N MET A 59 0.91 -10.45 6.51
CA MET A 59 2.32 -10.61 6.83
C MET A 59 2.55 -10.98 8.30
N THR A 60 3.55 -11.83 8.52
CA THR A 60 4.00 -12.18 9.87
C THR A 60 4.69 -10.98 10.52
N CYS A 61 4.25 -10.59 11.72
CA CYS A 61 4.95 -9.62 12.56
C CYS A 61 4.93 -10.03 14.04
N ALA A 62 5.84 -9.44 14.81
CA ALA A 62 5.75 -9.47 16.26
C ALA A 62 4.66 -8.51 16.73
N TRP A 63 3.95 -8.88 17.79
CA TRP A 63 2.85 -8.12 18.36
C TRP A 63 3.17 -7.71 19.79
N GLU A 64 2.91 -6.47 20.14
CA GLU A 64 2.95 -5.95 21.51
C GLU A 64 1.53 -5.71 22.03
N LYS A 65 1.40 -5.62 23.35
CA LYS A 65 0.14 -5.25 23.99
C LYS A 65 0.20 -3.77 24.33
N HIS A 66 -0.75 -2.98 23.82
CA HIS A 66 -0.84 -1.56 24.13
C HIS A 66 -1.10 -1.38 25.64
N PRO A 67 -0.29 -0.57 26.35
CA PRO A 67 -0.33 -0.53 27.82
C PRO A 67 -1.63 0.07 28.38
N VAL A 68 -2.33 0.90 27.60
CA VAL A 68 -3.56 1.59 28.04
C VAL A 68 -4.81 0.83 27.61
N THR A 69 -4.89 0.44 26.34
CA THR A 69 -6.11 -0.17 25.77
C THR A 69 -6.10 -1.69 25.87
N GLY A 70 -4.93 -2.30 26.01
CA GLY A 70 -4.76 -3.76 26.02
C GLY A 70 -4.82 -4.42 24.64
N ASP A 71 -4.97 -3.63 23.58
CA ASP A 71 -5.04 -4.12 22.20
C ASP A 71 -3.70 -4.70 21.73
N ARG A 72 -3.75 -5.62 20.76
CA ARG A 72 -2.55 -6.13 20.10
C ARG A 72 -2.14 -5.16 19.00
N VAL A 73 -0.94 -4.61 19.12
CA VAL A 73 -0.36 -3.66 18.17
C VAL A 73 0.83 -4.34 17.48
N PRO A 74 0.96 -4.27 16.15
CA PRO A 74 2.14 -4.77 15.45
C PRO A 74 3.38 -3.94 15.85
N GLN A 75 4.54 -4.58 16.02
CA GLN A 75 5.74 -3.88 16.49
C GLN A 75 6.51 -3.17 15.36
N PHE A 76 6.59 -3.77 14.17
CA PHE A 76 7.43 -3.29 13.08
C PHE A 76 6.92 -3.73 11.70
N GLY A 77 7.54 -3.17 10.65
CA GLY A 77 7.33 -3.56 9.26
C GLY A 77 6.03 -3.03 8.66
N PRO A 78 5.61 -3.58 7.50
CA PRO A 78 4.39 -3.17 6.81
C PRO A 78 3.12 -3.27 7.66
N PRO A 79 2.92 -4.30 8.51
CA PRO A 79 1.77 -4.35 9.41
C PRO A 79 1.72 -3.17 10.38
N ARG A 80 2.88 -2.69 10.87
CA ARG A 80 2.95 -1.50 11.72
C ARG A 80 2.63 -0.24 10.94
N ARG A 81 3.18 -0.06 9.74
CA ARG A 81 2.82 1.07 8.87
C ARG A 81 1.32 1.14 8.62
N LEU A 82 0.69 0.00 8.31
CA LEU A 82 -0.76 -0.08 8.12
C LEU A 82 -1.52 0.30 9.38
N TRP A 83 -1.15 -0.27 10.52
CA TRP A 83 -1.78 0.03 11.80
C TRP A 83 -1.64 1.52 12.17
N ASP A 84 -0.47 2.13 11.93
CA ASP A 84 -0.24 3.55 12.23
C ASP A 84 -1.14 4.47 11.38
N ARG A 85 -1.47 4.09 10.15
CA ARG A 85 -2.44 4.80 9.28
C ARG A 85 -3.89 4.63 9.72
N GLN A 86 -4.24 3.48 10.29
CA GLN A 86 -5.62 3.18 10.69
C GLN A 86 -5.95 3.62 12.12
N HIS A 87 -4.98 3.56 13.03
CA HIS A 87 -5.21 3.69 14.47
C HIS A 87 -4.09 4.42 15.23
N GLY A 88 -2.91 4.57 14.62
CA GLY A 88 -1.73 5.09 15.30
C GLY A 88 -1.41 6.55 14.97
N ALA A 89 -0.11 6.84 14.96
CA ALA A 89 0.40 8.22 14.90
C ALA A 89 0.09 8.93 13.57
N ASP A 90 -0.11 8.17 12.50
CA ASP A 90 -0.38 8.69 11.16
C ASP A 90 -1.87 8.61 10.78
N HIS A 91 -2.75 8.36 11.76
CA HIS A 91 -4.17 8.26 11.50
C HIS A 91 -4.75 9.55 10.91
N GLY A 92 -5.52 9.40 9.82
CA GLY A 92 -6.13 10.51 9.09
C GLY A 92 -5.15 11.29 8.20
N ARG A 93 -3.88 10.87 8.11
CA ARG A 93 -2.91 11.49 7.19
C ARG A 93 -3.06 10.88 5.79
N PRO A 94 -3.15 11.71 4.74
CA PRO A 94 -3.21 11.22 3.37
C PRO A 94 -1.95 10.44 3.01
N VAL A 95 -2.09 9.45 2.13
CA VAL A 95 -1.04 8.53 1.68
C VAL A 95 -0.66 8.83 0.23
N LEU A 96 -1.62 9.22 -0.62
CA LEU A 96 -1.42 9.49 -2.04
C LEU A 96 -0.28 10.49 -2.35
N PRO A 97 -0.05 11.59 -1.61
CA PRO A 97 1.07 12.48 -1.90
C PRO A 97 2.43 11.78 -1.79
N GLU A 98 2.62 10.94 -0.77
CA GLU A 98 3.86 10.17 -0.57
C GLU A 98 4.03 9.11 -1.67
N LEU A 99 2.92 8.49 -2.10
CA LEU A 99 2.92 7.51 -3.19
C LEU A 99 3.19 8.17 -4.54
N ALA A 100 2.70 9.38 -4.78
CA ALA A 100 2.96 10.13 -6.01
C ALA A 100 4.45 10.48 -6.15
N GLU A 101 5.09 10.90 -5.05
CA GLU A 101 6.54 11.15 -5.01
C GLU A 101 7.36 9.87 -5.30
N LYS A 102 6.87 8.71 -4.84
CA LYS A 102 7.60 7.44 -4.94
C LYS A 102 7.37 6.68 -6.24
N TRP A 103 6.11 6.57 -6.67
CA TRP A 103 5.66 5.74 -7.80
C TRP A 103 5.26 6.57 -9.03
N GLY A 104 5.21 7.90 -8.89
CA GLY A 104 4.84 8.84 -9.94
C GLY A 104 3.42 9.39 -9.79
N ASP A 105 3.23 10.62 -10.29
CA ASP A 105 1.97 11.38 -10.23
C ASP A 105 0.79 10.68 -10.91
N ASP A 106 1.03 9.65 -11.72
CA ASP A 106 -0.03 8.90 -12.37
C ASP A 106 -0.99 8.27 -11.35
N ILE A 107 -0.52 7.88 -10.17
CA ILE A 107 -1.38 7.24 -9.14
C ILE A 107 -2.55 8.14 -8.73
N THR A 108 -2.35 9.46 -8.67
CA THR A 108 -3.41 10.39 -8.28
C THR A 108 -4.49 10.52 -9.37
N ARG A 109 -4.16 10.15 -10.62
CA ARG A 109 -5.15 10.11 -11.72
C ARG A 109 -6.11 8.94 -11.57
N PHE A 110 -5.64 7.84 -11.00
CA PHE A 110 -6.49 6.68 -10.69
C PHE A 110 -7.37 6.93 -9.46
N ALA A 111 -6.96 7.81 -8.54
CA ALA A 111 -7.71 8.13 -7.33
C ALA A 111 -8.90 9.10 -7.53
N ALA A 112 -9.07 9.66 -8.73
CA ALA A 112 -10.18 10.56 -9.01
C ALA A 112 -11.53 9.81 -9.00
N PRO A 113 -12.60 10.41 -8.43
CA PRO A 113 -13.94 9.81 -8.36
C PRO A 113 -14.62 9.67 -9.73
#